data_AF-A0A2H0C607-F1
#
_entry.id   AF-A0A2H0C607-F1
#
_cell.length_a   1.000
_cell.length_b   1.000
_cell.length_c   1.000
_cell.angle_alpha   90.00
_cell.angle_beta   90.00
_cell.angle_gamma   90.00
#
_symmetry.space_group_name_H-M   'P 1'
#
loop_
_entity.id
_entity.type
_entity.pdbx_description
1 polymer ?
#
loop_
_entity_poly.entity_id
_entity_poly.type
_entity_poly.pdbx_seq_one_letter_code
_entity_poly.pdbx_strand_id
1 'polypeptide(L)'
;MSSSFFYSVLSFFSDDPMTRAVQGGLLVIGVLVVYLLFFVTRDILLRTTSLWVQLLCIALTFFLPIIGFFLYLLIRPARTVREREMESMLQQLLKKHPSSSKKKG
;
A
#
# COMPACT_ATOMS: atom_id res chain seq x y z
N MET A 1 7.34 34.89 16.58
CA MET A 1 7.62 34.22 15.29
C MET A 1 6.58 33.16 14.91
N SER A 2 5.75 32.66 15.85
CA SER A 2 4.76 31.60 15.57
C SER A 2 3.42 32.09 15.00
N SER A 3 3.05 33.36 15.18
CA SER A 3 1.76 33.90 14.71
C SER A 3 1.68 34.03 13.19
N SER A 4 2.78 34.37 12.51
CA SER A 4 2.84 34.58 11.06
C SER A 4 2.51 33.33 10.24
N PHE A 5 2.86 32.16 10.77
CA PHE A 5 2.58 30.87 10.11
C PHE A 5 1.07 30.57 10.08
N PHE A 6 0.38 30.78 11.21
CA PHE A 6 -1.07 30.57 11.28
C PHE A 6 -1.83 31.54 10.36
N TYR A 7 -1.43 32.81 10.29
CA TYR A 7 -2.04 33.76 9.34
C TYR A 7 -1.83 33.34 7.89
N SER A 8 -0.66 32.79 7.55
CA SER A 8 -0.37 32.30 6.19
C SER A 8 -1.21 31.06 5.82
N VAL A 9 -1.48 30.19 6.78
CA VAL A 9 -2.36 29.01 6.59
C VAL A 9 -3.82 29.42 6.51
N LEU A 10 -4.26 30.36 7.35
CA LEU A 10 -5.63 30.89 7.33
C LEU A 10 -5.91 31.73 6.08
N SER A 11 -4.92 32.49 5.58
CA SER A 11 -5.04 33.25 4.33
C SER A 11 -4.99 32.38 3.07
N PHE A 12 -4.72 31.09 3.20
CA PHE A 12 -4.76 30.16 2.08
C PHE A 12 -6.20 29.90 1.60
N PHE A 13 -7.19 30.08 2.48
CA PHE A 13 -8.60 30.01 2.12
C PHE A 13 -9.02 31.26 1.33
N SER A 14 -9.50 31.06 0.11
CA SER A 14 -10.02 32.15 -0.73
C SER A 14 -11.32 32.74 -0.17
N ASP A 15 -11.54 34.03 -0.40
CA ASP A 15 -12.78 34.73 -0.02
C ASP A 15 -14.01 34.32 -0.86
N ASP A 16 -13.81 33.93 -2.12
CA ASP A 16 -14.89 33.48 -3.00
C ASP A 16 -15.38 32.06 -2.60
N PRO A 17 -16.70 31.86 -2.40
CA PRO A 17 -17.25 30.57 -1.99
C PRO A 17 -16.94 29.43 -2.98
N MET A 18 -16.88 29.72 -4.28
CA MET A 18 -16.62 28.70 -5.30
C MET A 18 -15.18 28.20 -5.23
N THR A 19 -14.20 29.13 -5.22
CA THR A 19 -12.78 28.76 -5.08
C THR A 19 -12.50 28.08 -3.74
N ARG A 20 -13.22 28.45 -2.68
CA ARG A 20 -13.08 27.82 -1.35
C ARG A 20 -13.54 26.37 -1.35
N ALA A 21 -14.63 26.07 -2.04
CA ALA A 21 -15.11 24.70 -2.21
C ALA A 21 -14.11 23.85 -3.00
N VAL A 22 -13.53 24.41 -4.08
CA VAL A 22 -12.50 23.73 -4.88
C VAL A 22 -11.23 23.47 -4.06
N GLN A 23 -10.76 24.45 -3.29
CA GLN A 23 -9.61 24.29 -2.39
C GLN A 23 -9.86 23.19 -1.36
N GLY A 24 -11.02 23.19 -0.71
CA GLY A 24 -11.40 22.14 0.23
C GLY A 24 -11.43 20.76 -0.42
N GLY A 25 -12.02 20.66 -1.62
CA GLY A 25 -12.05 19.42 -2.40
C GLY A 25 -10.65 18.91 -2.76
N LEU A 26 -9.77 19.79 -3.23
CA LEU A 26 -8.37 19.46 -3.51
C LEU A 26 -7.62 18.99 -2.27
N LEU A 27 -7.87 19.60 -1.11
CA LEU A 27 -7.27 19.21 0.16
C LEU A 27 -7.71 17.79 0.56
N VAL A 28 -9.00 17.50 0.46
CA VAL A 28 -9.56 16.16 0.72
C VAL A 28 -8.97 15.13 -0.23
N ILE A 29 -8.91 15.42 -1.54
CA ILE A 29 -8.32 14.55 -2.54
C ILE A 29 -6.84 14.30 -2.22
N GLY A 30 -6.08 15.35 -1.88
CA GLY A 30 -4.67 15.24 -1.51
C GLY A 30 -4.46 14.33 -0.29
N VAL A 31 -5.26 14.51 0.76
CA VAL A 31 -5.23 13.64 1.95
C VAL A 31 -5.55 12.20 1.60
N LEU A 32 -6.57 11.96 0.76
CA LEU A 32 -6.93 10.61 0.30
C LEU A 32 -5.80 9.96 -0.50
N VAL A 33 -5.13 10.70 -1.38
CA VAL A 33 -3.98 10.20 -2.16
C VAL A 33 -2.83 9.82 -1.24
N VAL A 34 -2.48 10.67 -0.26
CA VAL A 34 -1.43 10.35 0.72
C VAL A 34 -1.80 9.15 1.57
N TYR A 35 -3.06 9.05 2.00
CA TYR A 35 -3.56 7.89 2.73
C TYR A 35 -3.46 6.60 1.90
N LEU A 36 -3.86 6.64 0.63
CA LEU A 36 -3.75 5.52 -0.31
C LEU A 36 -2.30 5.08 -0.50
N LEU A 37 -1.36 6.03 -0.67
CA LEU A 37 0.07 5.73 -0.78
C LEU A 37 0.59 4.99 0.46
N PHE A 38 0.26 5.49 1.65
CA PHE A 38 0.65 4.85 2.91
C PHE A 38 0.03 3.46 3.06
N PHE A 39 -1.24 3.33 2.69
CA PHE A 39 -1.96 2.06 2.74
C PHE A 39 -1.35 1.01 1.79
N VAL A 40 -1.10 1.39 0.54
CA VAL A 40 -0.48 0.52 -0.47
C VAL A 40 0.93 0.13 -0.05
N THR A 41 1.73 1.08 0.44
CA THR A 41 3.07 0.83 0.97
C THR A 41 3.02 -0.20 2.11
N ARG A 42 2.12 -0.03 3.08
CA ARG A 42 1.93 -0.96 4.19
C ARG A 42 1.47 -2.35 3.72
N ASP A 43 0.49 -2.45 2.83
CA ASP A 43 -0.05 -3.74 2.34
C ASP A 43 1.04 -4.51 1.58
N ILE A 44 1.88 -3.83 0.80
CA ILE A 44 3.01 -4.43 0.07
C ILE A 44 4.12 -4.88 1.02
N LEU A 45 4.51 -4.05 1.99
CA LEU A 45 5.56 -4.40 2.94
C LEU A 45 5.19 -5.65 3.75
N LEU A 46 3.91 -5.85 4.03
CA LEU A 46 3.41 -7.01 4.76
C LEU A 46 3.24 -8.26 3.88
N ARG A 47 3.22 -8.13 2.55
CA ARG A 47 2.90 -9.23 1.62
C ARG A 47 4.05 -9.67 0.73
N THR A 48 5.09 -8.85 0.57
CA THR A 48 6.20 -9.08 -0.38
C THR A 48 7.55 -8.72 0.24
N THR A 49 8.55 -9.59 0.09
CA THR A 49 9.93 -9.39 0.55
C THR A 49 10.86 -8.76 -0.50
N SER A 50 10.44 -8.69 -1.77
CA SER A 50 11.23 -8.14 -2.86
C SER A 50 11.13 -6.61 -2.93
N LEU A 51 12.18 -5.92 -2.47
CA LEU A 51 12.30 -4.44 -2.47
C LEU A 51 12.01 -3.80 -3.84
N TRP A 52 12.40 -4.44 -4.94
CA TRP A 52 12.15 -3.95 -6.29
C TRP A 52 10.67 -3.80 -6.62
N VAL A 53 9.84 -4.76 -6.20
CA VAL A 53 8.39 -4.71 -6.43
C VAL A 53 7.74 -3.63 -5.56
N GLN A 54 8.27 -3.42 -4.35
CA GLN A 54 7.79 -2.37 -3.47
C GLN A 54 8.04 -0.98 -4.07
N LEU A 55 9.26 -0.71 -4.53
CA LEU A 55 9.63 0.55 -5.16
C LEU A 55 8.80 0.83 -6.43
N LEU A 56 8.59 -0.20 -7.26
CA LEU A 56 7.82 -0.06 -8.49
C LEU A 56 6.35 0.30 -8.21
N CYS A 57 5.72 -0.33 -7.22
CA CYS A 57 4.35 0.00 -6.83
C CYS A 57 4.22 1.39 -6.19
N ILE A 58 5.19 1.79 -5.36
CA ILE A 58 5.21 3.15 -4.77
C ILE A 58 5.34 4.18 -5.89
N ALA A 59 6.25 3.98 -6.84
CA ALA A 59 6.42 4.85 -7.99
C ALA A 59 5.15 4.91 -8.86
N LEU A 60 4.53 3.77 -9.15
CA LEU A 60 3.30 3.70 -9.95
C LEU A 60 2.14 4.45 -9.28
N THR A 61 1.96 4.25 -7.97
CA THR A 61 0.90 4.88 -7.19
C THR A 61 1.17 6.37 -6.98
N PHE A 62 2.44 6.78 -6.92
CA PHE A 62 2.81 8.18 -6.79
C PHE A 62 2.53 8.98 -8.07
N PHE A 63 2.89 8.43 -9.24
CA PHE A 63 2.66 9.11 -10.52
C PHE A 63 1.20 9.08 -10.96
N LEU A 64 0.50 7.96 -10.72
CA LEU A 64 -0.90 7.78 -11.10
C LEU A 64 -1.66 7.21 -9.89
N PRO A 65 -2.16 8.02 -8.94
CA PRO A 65 -2.79 7.47 -7.73
C PRO A 65 -4.05 6.67 -8.01
N ILE A 66 -4.85 7.07 -9.01
CA ILE A 66 -6.09 6.35 -9.37
C ILE A 66 -5.75 5.10 -10.20
N ILE A 67 -5.03 5.26 -11.32
CA ILE A 67 -4.71 4.14 -12.23
C ILE A 67 -3.68 3.19 -11.60
N GLY A 68 -2.73 3.72 -10.86
CA GLY A 68 -1.73 2.97 -10.09
C GLY A 68 -2.37 2.14 -8.98
N PHE A 69 -3.47 2.60 -8.36
CA PHE A 69 -4.24 1.77 -7.44
C PHE A 69 -4.93 0.59 -8.14
N PHE A 70 -5.51 0.79 -9.32
CA PHE A 70 -6.11 -0.31 -10.10
C PHE A 70 -5.05 -1.29 -10.63
N LEU A 71 -3.92 -0.79 -11.14
CA LEU A 71 -2.78 -1.63 -11.53
C LEU A 71 -2.20 -2.36 -10.33
N TYR A 72 -2.15 -1.72 -9.16
CA TYR A 72 -1.77 -2.36 -7.90
C TYR A 72 -2.69 -3.55 -7.58
N LEU A 73 -4.01 -3.38 -7.68
CA LEU A 73 -4.96 -4.48 -7.46
C LEU A 73 -4.72 -5.66 -8.41
N LEU A 74 -4.27 -5.40 -9.65
CA LEU A 74 -3.95 -6.43 -10.63
C LEU A 74 -2.65 -7.17 -10.32
N ILE A 75 -1.64 -6.43 -9.86
CA ILE A 75 -0.31 -6.96 -9.51
C ILE A 75 -0.32 -7.62 -8.13
N ARG A 76 -1.34 -7.32 -7.29
CA ARG A 76 -1.49 -7.82 -5.94
C ARG A 76 -1.35 -9.35 -5.91
N PRO A 77 -0.27 -9.89 -5.33
CA PRO A 77 -0.08 -11.34 -5.28
C PRO A 77 -1.22 -11.98 -4.47
N ALA A 78 -1.96 -12.90 -5.10
CA ALA A 78 -3.07 -13.60 -4.47
C ALA A 78 -2.65 -14.50 -3.30
N ARG A 79 -1.35 -14.86 -3.24
CA ARG A 79 -0.75 -15.67 -2.17
C ARG A 79 0.24 -14.81 -1.39
N THR A 80 0.09 -14.78 -0.07
CA THR A 80 1.00 -14.06 0.81
C THR A 80 2.37 -14.76 0.86
N VAL A 81 3.48 -14.01 1.02
CA VAL A 81 4.81 -14.62 1.24
C VAL A 81 4.78 -15.67 2.36
N ARG A 82 3.99 -15.42 3.41
CA ARG A 82 3.82 -16.35 4.52
C ARG A 82 3.23 -17.70 4.11
N GLU A 83 2.30 -17.74 3.15
CA GLU A 83 1.79 -19.02 2.62
C GLU A 83 2.87 -19.76 1.83
N ARG A 84 3.65 -19.06 1.01
CA ARG A 84 4.75 -19.68 0.25
C ARG A 84 5.84 -20.24 1.15
N GLU A 85 6.21 -19.50 2.20
CA GLU A 85 7.18 -19.97 3.19
C GLU A 85 6.66 -21.17 3.97
N MET A 86 5.41 -21.10 4.45
CA MET A 86 4.78 -22.19 5.17
C MET A 86 4.68 -23.46 4.32
N GLU A 87 4.32 -23.33 3.04
CA GLU A 87 4.25 -24.43 2.08
C GLU A 87 5.65 -25.01 1.78
N SER A 88 6.68 -24.17 1.71
CA SER A 88 8.06 -24.61 1.57
C SER A 88 8.57 -25.37 2.81
N MET A 89 8.21 -24.92 4.02
CA MET A 89 8.54 -25.62 5.27
C MET A 89 7.81 -26.96 5.37
N LEU A 90 6.54 -27.00 4.98
CA LEU A 90 5.73 -28.23 4.97
C LEU A 90 6.31 -29.25 3.98
N GLN A 91 6.71 -28.82 2.79
CA GLN A 91 7.41 -29.67 1.82
C GLN A 91 8.76 -30.17 2.36
N GLN A 92 9.54 -29.33 3.04
CA GLN A 92 10.79 -29.75 3.68
C GLN A 92 10.56 -30.79 4.78
N LEU A 93 9.52 -30.62 5.61
CA LEU A 93 9.16 -31.58 6.65
C LEU A 93 8.69 -32.92 6.05
N LEU A 94 7.85 -32.88 5.02
CA LEU A 94 7.41 -34.08 4.29
C LEU A 94 8.57 -34.81 3.61
N LYS A 95 9.52 -34.07 3.04
CA LYS A 95 10.72 -34.64 2.41
C LYS A 95 11.71 -35.22 3.45
N LYS A 96 11.76 -34.64 4.65
CA LYS A 96 12.63 -35.07 5.75
C LYS A 96 12.06 -36.27 6.54
N HIS A 97 10.73 -36.45 6.54
CA HIS A 97 10.04 -37.59 7.15
C HIS A 97 9.07 -38.29 6.17
N PRO A 98 9.57 -39.04 5.17
CA PRO A 98 8.72 -39.84 4.30
C PRO A 98 8.06 -41.06 4.98
N SER A 99 8.40 -41.35 6.25
CA SER A 99 8.21 -42.67 6.87
C SER A 99 7.00 -42.83 7.80
N SER A 100 6.12 -41.84 7.99
CA SER A 100 4.95 -41.99 8.89
C SER A 100 3.67 -42.49 8.19
N SER A 101 3.54 -42.40 6.87
CA SER A 101 2.28 -42.71 6.16
C SER A 101 2.18 -44.14 5.61
N LYS A 102 3.21 -44.99 5.75
CA LYS A 102 3.20 -46.35 5.19
C LYS A 102 3.21 -47.42 6.28
N LYS A 103 2.31 -47.34 7.25
CA LYS A 103 2.04 -48.47 8.17
C LYS A 103 0.62 -48.39 8.74
N LYS A 104 -0.33 -48.94 7.99
CA LYS A 104 -1.57 -49.61 8.47
C LYS A 104 -2.37 -50.05 7.24
N GLY A 105 -1.98 -51.20 6.71
CA GLY A 105 -2.71 -52.06 5.78
C GLY A 105 -2.29 -53.47 6.10
#